data_AF-Q14QD9-F1
#
_entry.id   AF-Q14QD9-F1
#
_cell.length_a   1.000
_cell.length_b   1.000
_cell.length_c   1.000
_cell.angle_alpha   90.00
_cell.angle_beta   90.00
_cell.angle_gamma   90.00
#
_symmetry.space_group_name_H-M   'P 1'
#
loop_
_entity.id
_entity.type
_entity.pdbx_description
1 polymer ?
#
loop_
_entity_poly.entity_id
_entity_poly.type
_entity_poly.pdbx_seq_one_letter_code
_entity_poly.pdbx_strand_id
1 'polypeptide(L)'
;MEDKLKNIKRTRIISIAFLLVLFIMVPYFTFMYVSHSDQLLKKYFHFIATVPKDVLATFTTPDLPNKFLIFGLPYIALGTLAGAIISSVFYMYHQKRTINFNNRMLLIGTVFIISFLFSACLLFSLAEYYYDLFTEWCRSLRGGYTGPEFVKNIQDMINPDIPNREAIINALINLATGPGTNNKYPLTWIGLNAIWWITGLQMIFIIFIMLKVGFKLEWLLNDNINLTKKEELFVLKDTFNQSRLKKFISLYLIPNEFNISLWVVFFSSIVFIPQFVYTIIIGSSFTDANRFFLFSYFYTHLTINAIIPDTSSILDKPNIDYFNMTMNMPGSGIFISVVPIISSALIISMLFAFTFVMLKKPNLTKKGFISFYVSFLIVTGNSIVMFLVSQYELTKAVDYWNSQSENFKETVMKPLFKTTHLDYFWLQGNELLASNILLSAFITVLSIIAFSHISKIKSNHISNEQIKSNLKC
;
A
#
# COMPACT_ATOMS: atom_id res chain seq x y z
N MET A 1 -20.48 -41.88 2.98
CA MET A 1 -19.03 -41.92 2.63
C MET A 1 -18.60 -40.64 1.91
N GLU A 2 -19.44 -40.09 1.04
CA GLU A 2 -19.24 -38.82 0.32
C GLU A 2 -19.01 -37.60 1.22
N ASP A 3 -19.79 -37.41 2.29
CA ASP A 3 -19.63 -36.25 3.19
C ASP A 3 -18.31 -36.24 3.95
N LYS A 4 -17.80 -37.42 4.34
CA LYS A 4 -16.46 -37.55 4.93
C LYS A 4 -15.40 -37.13 3.92
N LEU A 5 -15.52 -37.55 2.66
CA LEU A 5 -14.59 -37.19 1.58
C LEU A 5 -14.66 -35.70 1.24
N LYS A 6 -15.86 -35.10 1.16
CA LYS A 6 -16.08 -33.66 0.96
C LYS A 6 -15.44 -32.85 2.10
N ASN A 7 -15.62 -33.28 3.36
CA ASN A 7 -15.01 -32.64 4.53
C ASN A 7 -13.47 -32.72 4.57
N ILE A 8 -12.88 -33.85 4.17
CA ILE A 8 -11.42 -34.01 4.07
C ILE A 8 -10.85 -33.09 2.98
N LYS A 9 -11.45 -33.08 1.78
CA LYS A 9 -11.04 -32.21 0.67
C LYS A 9 -11.13 -30.73 1.06
N ARG A 10 -12.20 -30.32 1.74
CA ARG A 10 -12.41 -28.97 2.26
C ARG A 10 -11.32 -28.56 3.25
N THR A 11 -11.05 -29.39 4.24
CA THR A 11 -10.02 -29.13 5.27
C THR A 11 -8.66 -28.95 4.59
N ARG A 12 -8.31 -29.83 3.65
CA ARG A 12 -7.07 -29.74 2.87
C ARG A 12 -6.93 -28.44 2.09
N ILE A 13 -8.00 -27.97 1.44
CA ILE A 13 -7.98 -26.71 0.67
C ILE A 13 -7.72 -25.51 1.59
N ILE A 14 -8.38 -25.45 2.75
CA ILE A 14 -8.21 -24.37 3.72
C ILE A 14 -6.79 -24.40 4.30
N SER A 15 -6.28 -25.57 4.69
CA SER A 15 -4.91 -25.71 5.21
C SER A 15 -3.85 -25.26 4.21
N ILE A 16 -3.99 -25.60 2.92
CA ILE A 16 -3.07 -25.14 1.87
C ILE A 16 -3.13 -23.62 1.72
N ALA A 17 -4.32 -23.02 1.79
CA ALA A 17 -4.48 -21.58 1.73
C ALA A 17 -3.75 -20.87 2.87
N PHE A 18 -3.91 -21.37 4.10
CA PHE A 18 -3.21 -20.84 5.27
C PHE A 18 -1.69 -20.97 5.15
N LEU A 19 -1.19 -22.11 4.66
CA LEU A 19 0.25 -22.28 4.44
C LEU A 19 0.80 -21.30 3.40
N LEU A 20 0.05 -21.01 2.34
CA LEU A 20 0.43 -20.01 1.35
C LEU A 20 0.43 -18.59 1.94
N VAL A 21 -0.56 -18.26 2.77
CA VAL A 21 -0.58 -16.96 3.48
C VAL A 21 0.61 -16.85 4.43
N LEU A 22 0.93 -17.90 5.19
CA LEU A 22 2.12 -17.92 6.05
C LEU A 22 3.41 -17.76 5.25
N PHE A 23 3.51 -18.38 4.08
CA PHE A 23 4.65 -18.22 3.18
C PHE A 23 4.81 -16.77 2.70
N ILE A 24 3.71 -16.09 2.37
CA ILE A 24 3.71 -14.67 1.97
C ILE A 24 4.15 -13.76 3.14
N MET A 25 3.88 -14.16 4.38
CA MET A 25 4.27 -13.44 5.60
C MET A 25 5.72 -13.70 6.05
N VAL A 26 6.47 -14.59 5.37
CA VAL A 26 7.88 -14.91 5.70
C VAL A 26 8.78 -13.67 5.88
N PRO A 27 8.72 -12.64 5.02
CA PRO A 27 9.53 -11.43 5.20
C PRO A 27 9.36 -10.79 6.58
N TYR A 28 8.16 -10.81 7.15
CA TYR A 28 7.89 -10.24 8.47
C TYR A 28 8.49 -11.04 9.62
N PHE A 29 8.53 -12.37 9.50
CA PHE A 29 9.24 -13.21 10.48
C PHE A 29 10.76 -12.98 10.41
N THR A 30 11.30 -12.80 9.20
CA THR A 30 12.70 -12.42 9.01
C THR A 30 12.99 -11.04 9.61
N PHE A 31 12.11 -10.06 9.39
CA PHE A 31 12.21 -8.74 10.01
C PHE A 31 12.25 -8.82 11.54
N MET A 32 11.38 -9.63 12.15
CA MET A 32 11.41 -9.85 13.61
C MET A 32 12.77 -10.37 14.07
N TYR A 33 13.34 -11.36 13.36
CA TYR A 33 14.67 -11.87 13.70
C TYR A 33 15.76 -10.81 13.58
N VAL A 34 15.77 -10.05 12.47
CA VAL A 34 16.76 -8.98 12.23
C VAL A 34 16.67 -7.90 13.29
N SER A 35 15.47 -7.36 13.54
CA SER A 35 15.26 -6.29 14.50
C SER A 35 15.64 -6.69 15.94
N HIS A 36 15.39 -7.94 16.36
CA HIS A 36 15.76 -8.41 17.69
C HIS A 36 17.26 -8.73 17.84
N SER A 37 17.93 -9.02 16.72
CA SER A 37 19.36 -9.31 16.68
C SER A 37 20.21 -8.04 16.54
N ASP A 38 19.62 -6.92 16.10
CA ASP A 38 20.32 -5.66 15.90
C ASP A 38 20.83 -5.06 17.23
N GLN A 39 22.17 -5.03 17.38
CA GLN A 39 22.83 -4.45 18.54
C GLN A 39 22.82 -2.91 18.50
N LEU A 40 22.82 -2.30 17.32
CA LEU A 40 22.76 -0.86 17.15
C LEU A 40 21.41 -0.32 17.61
N LEU A 41 20.32 -1.00 17.24
CA LEU A 41 18.98 -0.68 17.70
C LEU A 41 18.85 -0.76 19.24
N LYS A 42 19.50 -1.75 19.88
CA LYS A 42 19.54 -1.84 21.34
C LYS A 42 20.28 -0.66 21.99
N LYS A 43 21.41 -0.25 21.40
CA LYS A 43 22.16 0.94 21.84
C LYS A 43 21.37 2.21 21.64
N TYR A 44 20.63 2.32 20.54
CA TYR A 44 19.71 3.43 20.28
C TYR A 44 18.65 3.53 21.38
N PHE A 45 17.95 2.44 21.71
CA PHE A 45 16.95 2.47 22.77
C PHE A 45 17.52 2.81 24.15
N HIS A 46 18.75 2.37 24.43
CA HIS A 46 19.42 2.77 25.65
C HIS A 46 19.74 4.27 25.64
N PHE A 47 20.32 4.77 24.55
CA PHE A 47 20.68 6.17 24.37
C PHE A 47 19.48 7.11 24.58
N ILE A 48 18.37 6.88 23.88
CA ILE A 48 17.17 7.72 24.01
C ILE A 48 16.53 7.66 25.41
N ALA A 49 16.77 6.58 26.17
CA ALA A 49 16.25 6.42 27.52
C ALA A 49 17.16 7.09 28.57
N THR A 50 18.45 7.19 28.32
CA THR A 50 19.44 7.71 29.27
C THR A 50 19.79 9.19 29.07
N VAL A 51 19.68 9.71 27.85
CA VAL A 51 20.03 11.10 27.56
C VAL A 51 18.88 12.03 27.97
N PRO A 52 19.17 13.14 28.67
CA PRO A 52 18.15 14.13 29.01
C PRO A 52 17.36 14.63 27.80
N LYS A 53 16.05 14.83 27.96
CA LYS A 53 15.15 15.18 26.85
C LYS A 53 15.48 16.53 26.20
N ASP A 54 15.92 17.49 27.01
CA ASP A 54 16.39 18.80 26.59
C ASP A 54 17.60 18.68 25.66
N VAL A 55 18.54 17.79 25.97
CA VAL A 55 19.69 17.50 25.11
C VAL A 55 19.23 16.84 23.80
N LEU A 56 18.38 15.81 23.86
CA LEU A 56 17.83 15.17 22.66
C LEU A 56 17.09 16.17 21.75
N ALA A 57 16.33 17.10 22.33
CA ALA A 57 15.55 18.10 21.61
C ALA A 57 16.41 19.16 20.89
N THR A 58 17.73 19.21 21.14
CA THR A 58 18.63 20.09 20.38
C THR A 58 19.01 19.55 19.01
N PHE A 59 18.89 18.24 18.79
CA PHE A 59 19.30 17.60 17.53
C PHE A 59 18.28 16.64 16.94
N THR A 60 17.20 16.33 17.67
CA THR A 60 16.14 15.41 17.26
C THR A 60 14.77 16.01 17.52
N THR A 61 13.80 15.56 16.75
CA THR A 61 12.38 15.83 16.97
C THR A 61 11.83 14.85 18.03
N PRO A 62 10.66 15.14 18.63
CA PRO A 62 9.99 14.20 19.54
C PRO A 62 9.48 12.91 18.87
N ASP A 63 9.55 12.81 17.54
CA ASP A 63 8.94 11.74 16.74
C ASP A 63 9.83 10.50 16.56
N LEU A 64 10.90 10.39 17.35
CA LEU A 64 11.80 9.25 17.32
C LEU A 64 11.09 7.93 17.67
N PRO A 65 11.33 6.85 16.91
CA PRO A 65 10.64 5.58 17.10
C PRO A 65 11.02 4.92 18.43
N ASN A 66 10.04 4.70 19.30
CA ASN A 66 10.27 4.02 20.56
C ASN A 66 10.28 2.48 20.41
N LYS A 67 10.69 1.80 21.48
CA LYS A 67 10.79 0.34 21.55
C LYS A 67 9.46 -0.38 21.24
N PHE A 68 8.32 0.20 21.63
CA PHE A 68 7.01 -0.40 21.38
C PHE A 68 6.63 -0.35 19.89
N LEU A 69 6.97 0.74 19.20
CA LEU A 69 6.68 0.90 17.77
C LEU A 69 7.43 -0.12 16.91
N ILE A 70 8.67 -0.46 17.28
CA ILE A 70 9.49 -1.41 16.50
C ILE A 70 9.29 -2.87 16.97
N PHE A 71 9.25 -3.15 18.28
CA PHE A 71 9.12 -4.52 18.80
C PHE A 71 7.70 -4.90 19.19
N GLY A 72 6.91 -3.97 19.72
CA GLY A 72 5.54 -4.24 20.19
C GLY A 72 4.57 -4.52 19.05
N LEU A 73 4.60 -3.70 17.98
CA LEU A 73 3.71 -3.86 16.83
C LEU A 73 3.80 -5.25 16.17
N PRO A 74 5.00 -5.83 15.93
CA PRO A 74 5.10 -7.21 15.44
C PRO A 74 4.45 -8.25 16.34
N TYR A 75 4.56 -8.13 17.68
CA TYR A 75 3.89 -9.06 18.59
C TYR A 75 2.37 -8.93 18.57
N ILE A 76 1.85 -7.71 18.43
CA ILE A 76 0.41 -7.48 18.22
C ILE A 76 -0.02 -8.06 16.86
N ALA A 77 0.80 -7.91 15.83
CA ALA A 77 0.58 -8.49 14.51
C ALA A 77 0.53 -10.03 14.57
N LEU A 78 1.45 -10.66 15.31
CA LEU A 78 1.43 -12.10 15.57
C LEU A 78 0.16 -12.53 16.31
N GLY A 79 -0.25 -11.79 17.35
CA GLY A 79 -1.50 -12.05 18.07
C GLY A 79 -2.73 -11.93 17.14
N THR A 80 -2.72 -10.95 16.26
CA THR A 80 -3.78 -10.73 15.25
C THR A 80 -3.80 -11.86 14.23
N LEU A 81 -2.63 -12.32 13.76
CA LEU A 81 -2.49 -13.47 12.87
C LEU A 81 -2.96 -14.77 13.55
N ALA A 82 -2.58 -14.99 14.81
CA ALA A 82 -3.07 -16.10 15.62
C ALA A 82 -4.59 -16.04 15.78
N GLY A 83 -5.16 -14.84 15.99
CA GLY A 83 -6.59 -14.58 15.99
C GLY A 83 -7.27 -14.98 14.68
N ALA A 84 -6.66 -14.68 13.53
CA ALA A 84 -7.16 -15.13 12.21
C ALA A 84 -7.15 -16.67 12.09
N ILE A 85 -6.08 -17.32 12.55
CA ILE A 85 -5.96 -18.79 12.54
C ILE A 85 -7.00 -19.43 13.47
N ILE A 86 -7.11 -18.99 14.72
CA ILE A 86 -8.08 -19.48 15.70
C ILE A 86 -9.51 -19.26 15.19
N SER A 87 -9.81 -18.07 14.66
CA SER A 87 -11.11 -17.76 14.07
C SER A 87 -11.45 -18.73 12.94
N SER A 88 -10.47 -19.06 12.11
CA SER A 88 -10.65 -20.00 11.00
C SER A 88 -10.90 -21.43 11.45
N VAL A 89 -10.16 -21.90 12.46
CA VAL A 89 -10.35 -23.23 13.06
C VAL A 89 -11.70 -23.32 13.75
N PHE A 90 -12.04 -22.32 14.57
CA PHE A 90 -13.33 -22.22 15.27
C PHE A 90 -14.48 -22.21 14.27
N TYR A 91 -14.37 -21.38 13.23
CA TYR A 91 -15.36 -21.26 12.19
C TYR A 91 -15.55 -22.58 11.42
N MET A 92 -14.46 -23.27 11.06
CA MET A 92 -14.51 -24.60 10.44
C MET A 92 -15.18 -25.65 11.33
N TYR A 93 -14.90 -25.61 12.64
CA TYR A 93 -15.47 -26.53 13.61
C TYR A 93 -16.97 -26.29 13.81
N HIS A 94 -17.38 -25.04 13.99
CA HIS A 94 -18.77 -24.68 14.20
C HIS A 94 -19.63 -25.03 12.99
N GLN A 95 -19.12 -24.78 11.78
CA GLN A 95 -19.84 -25.15 10.56
C GLN A 95 -20.09 -26.67 10.42
N LYS A 96 -19.22 -27.52 10.98
CA LYS A 96 -19.43 -28.98 10.98
C LYS A 96 -20.51 -29.45 11.96
N ARG A 97 -20.74 -28.72 13.06
CA ARG A 97 -21.67 -29.11 14.12
C ARG A 97 -23.08 -28.55 13.95
N THR A 98 -23.25 -27.49 13.17
CA THR A 98 -24.54 -26.79 13.07
C THR A 98 -25.29 -27.26 11.82
N ILE A 99 -26.39 -28.00 12.02
CA ILE A 99 -27.21 -28.59 10.95
C ILE A 99 -27.80 -27.51 10.02
N ASN A 100 -28.09 -26.31 10.56
CA ASN A 100 -28.56 -25.13 9.81
C ASN A 100 -27.57 -23.95 9.92
N PHE A 101 -26.34 -24.14 9.43
CA PHE A 101 -25.36 -23.06 9.44
C PHE A 101 -25.79 -21.90 8.52
N ASN A 102 -25.97 -20.71 9.08
CA ASN A 102 -26.47 -19.53 8.35
C ASN A 102 -25.38 -18.97 7.41
N ASN A 103 -25.69 -18.81 6.11
CA ASN A 103 -24.81 -18.19 5.12
C ASN A 103 -24.37 -16.76 5.52
N ARG A 104 -25.14 -16.03 6.33
CA ARG A 104 -24.72 -14.74 6.89
C ARG A 104 -23.56 -14.87 7.87
N MET A 105 -23.55 -15.90 8.74
CA MET A 105 -22.41 -16.16 9.63
C MET A 105 -21.16 -16.55 8.86
N LEU A 106 -21.32 -17.22 7.71
CA LEU A 106 -20.19 -17.55 6.82
C LEU A 106 -19.52 -16.32 6.24
N LEU A 107 -20.34 -15.38 5.78
CA LEU A 107 -19.86 -14.13 5.25
C LEU A 107 -19.19 -13.27 6.33
N ILE A 108 -19.81 -13.15 7.52
CA ILE A 108 -19.24 -12.41 8.66
C ILE A 108 -17.90 -13.01 9.10
N GLY A 109 -17.82 -14.33 9.27
CA GLY A 109 -16.58 -15.01 9.66
C GLY A 109 -15.46 -14.83 8.62
N THR A 110 -15.80 -14.90 7.33
CA THR A 110 -14.82 -14.71 6.25
C THR A 110 -14.30 -13.26 6.22
N VAL A 111 -15.18 -12.27 6.36
CA VAL A 111 -14.79 -10.85 6.45
C VAL A 111 -13.87 -10.64 7.64
N PHE A 112 -14.21 -11.20 8.81
CA PHE A 112 -13.42 -11.07 10.03
C PHE A 112 -12.00 -11.65 9.88
N ILE A 113 -11.87 -12.82 9.26
CA ILE A 113 -10.57 -13.45 8.98
C ILE A 113 -9.72 -12.57 8.03
N ILE A 114 -10.34 -12.07 6.95
CA ILE A 114 -9.63 -11.20 5.99
C ILE A 114 -9.19 -9.90 6.67
N SER A 115 -10.06 -9.28 7.48
CA SER A 115 -9.74 -8.09 8.24
C SER A 115 -8.54 -8.31 9.17
N PHE A 116 -8.49 -9.42 9.91
CA PHE A 116 -7.33 -9.72 10.75
C PHE A 116 -6.04 -9.95 9.95
N LEU A 117 -6.10 -10.61 8.81
CA LEU A 117 -4.92 -10.80 7.96
C LEU A 117 -4.39 -9.46 7.45
N PHE A 118 -5.28 -8.55 7.04
CA PHE A 118 -4.89 -7.20 6.61
C PHE A 118 -4.35 -6.36 7.76
N SER A 119 -5.00 -6.39 8.92
CA SER A 119 -4.50 -5.72 10.12
C SER A 119 -3.12 -6.23 10.51
N ALA A 120 -2.87 -7.55 10.42
CA ALA A 120 -1.55 -8.11 10.69
C ALA A 120 -0.48 -7.59 9.70
N CYS A 121 -0.75 -7.61 8.38
CA CYS A 121 0.15 -7.02 7.37
C CYS A 121 0.46 -5.55 7.68
N LEU A 122 -0.56 -4.75 7.96
CA LEU A 122 -0.40 -3.32 8.25
C LEU A 122 0.44 -3.10 9.52
N LEU A 123 0.18 -3.86 10.60
CA LEU A 123 0.95 -3.75 11.84
C LEU A 123 2.43 -4.13 11.65
N PHE A 124 2.72 -5.19 10.88
CA PHE A 124 4.11 -5.53 10.53
C PHE A 124 4.77 -4.43 9.69
N SER A 125 4.06 -3.91 8.69
CA SER A 125 4.59 -2.86 7.81
C SER A 125 4.85 -1.56 8.56
N LEU A 126 4.00 -1.22 9.53
CA LEU A 126 4.24 -0.09 10.43
C LEU A 126 5.49 -0.31 11.27
N ALA A 127 5.71 -1.53 11.78
CA ALA A 127 6.92 -1.83 12.53
C ALA A 127 8.19 -1.71 11.68
N GLU A 128 8.16 -2.22 10.44
CA GLU A 128 9.24 -2.07 9.46
C GLU A 128 9.48 -0.59 9.14
N TYR A 129 8.41 0.20 9.00
CA TYR A 129 8.48 1.64 8.78
C TYR A 129 9.17 2.36 9.94
N TYR A 130 8.82 2.04 11.19
CA TYR A 130 9.49 2.62 12.37
C TYR A 130 10.94 2.14 12.52
N TYR A 131 11.26 0.94 12.07
CA TYR A 131 12.64 0.48 12.01
C TYR A 131 13.43 1.28 10.97
N ASP A 132 12.86 1.52 9.79
CA ASP A 132 13.50 2.32 8.76
C ASP A 132 13.71 3.78 9.22
N LEU A 133 12.73 4.37 9.90
CA LEU A 133 12.86 5.67 10.59
C LEU A 133 14.08 5.71 11.52
N PHE A 134 14.31 4.66 12.32
CA PHE A 134 15.50 4.54 13.15
C PHE A 134 16.79 4.53 12.29
N THR A 135 16.82 3.72 11.23
CA THR A 135 18.02 3.62 10.38
C THR A 135 18.34 4.92 9.65
N GLU A 136 17.30 5.64 9.20
CA GLU A 136 17.44 6.93 8.54
C GLU A 136 17.81 8.04 9.51
N TRP A 137 17.33 8.00 10.75
CA TRP A 137 17.83 8.89 11.80
C TRP A 137 19.33 8.68 12.06
N CYS A 138 19.78 7.42 12.16
CA CYS A 138 21.20 7.13 12.29
C CYS A 138 22.01 7.61 11.08
N ARG A 139 21.45 7.54 9.87
CA ARG A 139 22.06 8.09 8.64
C ARG A 139 22.11 9.61 8.65
N SER A 140 21.06 10.27 9.11
CA SER A 140 20.99 11.73 9.12
C SER A 140 21.93 12.35 10.15
N LEU A 141 22.34 11.62 11.20
CA LEU A 141 23.47 12.01 12.06
C LEU A 141 24.78 12.23 11.29
N ARG A 142 24.94 11.59 10.12
CA ARG A 142 26.10 11.82 9.23
C ARG A 142 25.89 12.97 8.25
N GLY A 143 24.70 13.58 8.22
CA GLY A 143 24.35 14.60 7.24
C GLY A 143 24.38 14.12 5.79
N GLY A 144 24.23 12.80 5.54
CA GLY A 144 24.34 12.23 4.18
C GLY A 144 25.77 12.05 3.66
N TYR A 145 26.81 12.29 4.47
CA TYR A 145 28.21 12.17 4.05
C TYR A 145 28.86 10.84 4.44
N THR A 146 29.90 10.47 3.68
CA THR A 146 30.76 9.32 3.99
C THR A 146 32.14 9.69 4.56
N GLY A 147 32.47 10.99 4.63
CA GLY A 147 33.74 11.52 5.16
C GLY A 147 33.75 11.64 6.70
N PRO A 148 34.89 12.02 7.32
CA PRO A 148 35.06 12.11 8.77
C PRO A 148 34.48 13.40 9.40
N GLU A 149 34.03 14.35 8.59
CA GLU A 149 33.56 15.69 9.01
C GLU A 149 32.35 15.63 9.96
N PHE A 150 31.53 14.57 9.88
CA PHE A 150 30.37 14.39 10.76
C PHE A 150 30.73 14.33 12.25
N VAL A 151 31.97 13.95 12.60
CA VAL A 151 32.42 13.90 14.00
C VAL A 151 32.43 15.29 14.60
N LYS A 152 32.97 16.27 13.88
CA LYS A 152 32.98 17.68 14.31
C LYS A 152 31.56 18.20 14.44
N ASN A 153 30.69 17.85 13.51
CA ASN A 153 29.29 18.25 13.57
C ASN A 153 28.59 17.70 14.82
N ILE A 154 28.77 16.43 15.15
CA ILE A 154 28.23 15.85 16.40
C ILE A 154 28.79 16.57 17.64
N GLN A 155 30.07 16.96 17.62
CA GLN A 155 30.66 17.73 18.72
C GLN A 155 30.03 19.11 18.87
N ASP A 156 29.80 19.82 17.76
CA ASP A 156 29.24 21.17 17.76
C ASP A 156 27.75 21.21 18.15
N MET A 157 27.02 20.09 17.96
CA MET A 157 25.60 19.96 18.33
C MET A 157 25.36 19.90 19.84
N ILE A 158 26.34 19.40 20.61
CA ILE A 158 26.16 19.16 22.04
C ILE A 158 26.82 20.29 22.81
N ASN A 159 26.01 21.06 23.54
CA ASN A 159 26.47 22.15 24.40
C ASN A 159 27.64 21.69 25.28
N PRO A 160 28.78 22.43 25.29
CA PRO A 160 29.96 22.11 26.11
C PRO A 160 29.67 21.83 27.59
N ASP A 161 28.64 22.46 28.16
CA ASP A 161 28.33 22.40 29.58
C ASP A 161 27.48 21.19 30.00
N ILE A 162 27.12 20.31 29.05
CA ILE A 162 26.28 19.13 29.32
C ILE A 162 27.08 18.06 30.11
N PRO A 163 26.56 17.55 31.24
CA PRO A 163 27.17 16.43 31.95
C PRO A 163 27.30 15.20 31.05
N ASN A 164 28.44 14.50 31.13
CA ASN A 164 28.74 13.33 30.31
C ASN A 164 28.76 13.58 28.79
N ARG A 165 29.01 14.82 28.36
CA ARG A 165 29.10 15.22 26.93
C ARG A 165 29.91 14.24 26.08
N GLU A 166 31.11 13.87 26.52
CA GLU A 166 31.98 12.94 25.77
C GLU A 166 31.35 11.55 25.59
N ALA A 167 30.62 11.04 26.58
CA ALA A 167 29.93 9.76 26.46
C ALA A 167 28.76 9.86 25.46
N ILE A 168 28.03 10.98 25.46
CA ILE A 168 26.93 11.25 24.52
C ILE A 168 27.47 11.35 23.08
N ILE A 169 28.55 12.11 22.88
CA ILE A 169 29.20 12.26 21.57
C ILE A 169 29.68 10.91 21.04
N ASN A 170 30.38 10.13 21.88
CA ASN A 170 30.84 8.79 21.49
C ASN A 170 29.67 7.85 21.16
N ALA A 171 28.55 7.94 21.90
CA ALA A 171 27.36 7.17 21.59
C ALA A 171 26.76 7.57 20.23
N LEU A 172 26.65 8.86 19.94
CA LEU A 172 26.15 9.38 18.66
C LEU A 172 27.04 8.98 17.48
N ILE A 173 28.36 9.07 17.63
CA ILE A 173 29.32 8.62 16.60
C ILE A 173 29.14 7.12 16.32
N ASN A 174 29.00 6.31 17.38
CA ASN A 174 28.74 4.87 17.23
C ASN A 174 27.37 4.58 16.60
N LEU A 175 26.35 5.40 16.87
CA LEU A 175 25.03 5.28 16.23
C LEU A 175 25.10 5.64 14.73
N ALA A 176 25.87 6.66 14.38
CA ALA A 176 26.07 7.10 13.01
C ALA A 176 26.89 6.10 12.17
N THR A 177 27.86 5.42 12.76
CA THR A 177 28.83 4.55 12.04
C THR A 177 28.64 3.05 12.26
N GLY A 178 27.86 2.66 13.28
CA GLY A 178 27.77 1.29 13.77
C GLY A 178 28.80 0.98 14.87
N PRO A 179 28.65 -0.12 15.63
CA PRO A 179 29.56 -0.46 16.72
C PRO A 179 30.97 -0.74 16.21
N GLY A 180 31.95 0.08 16.59
CA GLY A 180 33.38 -0.25 16.43
C GLY A 180 33.92 -0.24 15.00
N THR A 181 33.20 0.33 14.03
CA THR A 181 33.68 0.49 12.65
C THR A 181 33.18 1.80 12.06
N ASN A 182 34.05 2.55 11.36
CA ASN A 182 33.67 3.58 10.39
C ASN A 182 32.97 2.93 9.17
N ASN A 183 31.88 2.19 9.41
CA ASN A 183 31.24 1.43 8.36
C ASN A 183 30.50 2.39 7.44
N LYS A 184 30.81 2.31 6.14
CA LYS A 184 30.14 3.15 5.14
C LYS A 184 28.67 2.78 4.97
N TYR A 185 28.27 1.58 5.39
CA TYR A 185 26.93 1.05 5.23
C TYR A 185 26.28 0.78 6.61
N PRO A 186 25.47 1.70 7.15
CA PRO A 186 24.66 1.36 8.33
C PRO A 186 23.71 0.21 7.99
N LEU A 187 23.45 -0.65 8.97
CA LEU A 187 22.51 -1.78 8.84
C LEU A 187 21.16 -1.28 8.34
N THR A 188 20.78 -1.68 7.13
CA THR A 188 19.48 -1.34 6.56
C THR A 188 18.70 -2.58 6.25
N TRP A 189 17.44 -2.60 6.69
CA TRP A 189 16.50 -3.65 6.38
C TRP A 189 15.96 -3.46 4.96
N ILE A 190 14.98 -2.57 4.81
CA ILE A 190 14.28 -2.25 3.57
C ILE A 190 13.84 -0.79 3.69
N GLY A 191 14.06 0.01 2.65
CA GLY A 191 13.70 1.44 2.67
C GLY A 191 12.19 1.69 2.68
N LEU A 192 11.80 2.86 3.20
CA LEU A 192 10.43 3.34 3.40
C LEU A 192 9.43 2.95 2.30
N ASN A 193 9.73 3.29 1.05
CA ASN A 193 8.80 3.07 -0.05
C ASN A 193 8.71 1.59 -0.43
N ALA A 194 9.81 0.83 -0.27
CA ALA A 194 9.84 -0.59 -0.59
C ALA A 194 9.00 -1.41 0.40
N ILE A 195 8.93 -1.01 1.67
CA ILE A 195 8.03 -1.60 2.68
C ILE A 195 6.58 -1.56 2.15
N TRP A 196 6.10 -0.39 1.74
CA TRP A 196 4.71 -0.23 1.27
C TRP A 196 4.42 -0.98 -0.03
N TRP A 197 5.40 -1.07 -0.94
CA TRP A 197 5.27 -1.91 -2.14
C TRP A 197 5.14 -3.40 -1.80
N ILE A 198 5.97 -3.89 -0.87
CA ILE A 198 5.91 -5.29 -0.41
C ILE A 198 4.56 -5.57 0.25
N THR A 199 4.09 -4.69 1.14
CA THR A 199 2.77 -4.81 1.77
C THR A 199 1.66 -4.86 0.72
N GLY A 200 1.72 -3.97 -0.28
CA GLY A 200 0.78 -3.95 -1.40
C GLY A 200 0.72 -5.27 -2.16
N LEU A 201 1.89 -5.82 -2.50
CA LEU A 201 2.00 -7.13 -3.16
C LEU A 201 1.46 -8.27 -2.30
N GLN A 202 1.78 -8.28 -1.00
CA GLN A 202 1.26 -9.30 -0.08
C GLN A 202 -0.26 -9.23 0.02
N MET A 203 -0.85 -8.04 0.09
CA MET A 203 -2.32 -7.86 0.06
C MET A 203 -2.94 -8.41 -1.23
N ILE A 204 -2.33 -8.15 -2.40
CA ILE A 204 -2.77 -8.72 -3.69
C ILE A 204 -2.79 -10.25 -3.62
N PHE A 205 -1.72 -10.87 -3.14
CA PHE A 205 -1.64 -12.34 -3.06
C PHE A 205 -2.63 -12.93 -2.06
N ILE A 206 -2.85 -12.29 -0.91
CA ILE A 206 -3.85 -12.73 0.08
C ILE A 206 -5.25 -12.70 -0.54
N ILE A 207 -5.63 -11.59 -1.19
CA ILE A 207 -6.93 -11.48 -1.88
C ILE A 207 -7.07 -12.59 -2.92
N PHE A 208 -6.04 -12.81 -3.73
CA PHE A 208 -6.04 -13.84 -4.76
C PHE A 208 -6.24 -15.25 -4.18
N ILE A 209 -5.52 -15.60 -3.12
CA ILE A 209 -5.65 -16.90 -2.46
C ILE A 209 -7.06 -17.05 -1.89
N MET A 210 -7.58 -16.02 -1.22
CA MET A 210 -8.92 -16.05 -0.61
C MET A 210 -10.02 -16.21 -1.67
N LEU A 211 -9.94 -15.51 -2.79
CA LEU A 211 -10.87 -15.68 -3.90
C LEU A 211 -10.81 -17.09 -4.48
N LYS A 212 -9.60 -17.60 -4.76
CA LYS A 212 -9.39 -18.94 -5.30
C LYS A 212 -9.95 -20.03 -4.39
N VAL A 213 -9.79 -19.85 -3.07
CA VAL A 213 -10.29 -20.77 -2.05
C VAL A 213 -11.80 -20.69 -1.91
N GLY A 214 -12.35 -19.48 -1.83
CA GLY A 214 -13.80 -19.25 -1.76
C GLY A 214 -14.55 -19.94 -2.89
N PHE A 215 -14.09 -19.77 -4.13
CA PHE A 215 -14.71 -20.43 -5.28
C PHE A 215 -14.52 -21.94 -5.30
N LYS A 216 -13.34 -22.44 -4.92
CA LYS A 216 -13.11 -23.89 -4.87
C LYS A 216 -13.98 -24.55 -3.80
N LEU A 217 -14.26 -23.86 -2.70
CA LEU A 217 -15.20 -24.30 -1.66
C LEU A 217 -16.64 -24.28 -2.15
N GLU A 218 -17.06 -23.20 -2.82
CA GLU A 218 -18.40 -23.10 -3.41
C GLU A 218 -18.68 -24.25 -4.40
N TRP A 219 -17.75 -24.53 -5.32
CA TRP A 219 -17.87 -25.62 -6.28
C TRP A 219 -17.97 -27.00 -5.62
N LEU A 220 -17.33 -27.18 -4.46
CA LEU A 220 -17.33 -28.45 -3.72
C LEU A 220 -18.62 -28.65 -2.89
N LEU A 221 -19.31 -27.56 -2.57
CA LEU A 221 -20.46 -27.54 -1.67
C LEU A 221 -21.81 -27.36 -2.38
N ASN A 222 -21.81 -26.91 -3.63
CA ASN A 222 -23.03 -26.62 -4.37
C ASN A 222 -23.32 -27.73 -5.40
N ASP A 223 -24.27 -28.61 -5.09
CA ASP A 223 -24.68 -29.72 -5.98
C ASP A 223 -25.62 -29.24 -7.12
N ASN A 224 -26.13 -28.00 -7.07
CA ASN A 224 -27.01 -27.37 -8.07
C ASN A 224 -26.25 -26.46 -9.06
N ILE A 225 -25.16 -26.96 -9.64
CA ILE A 225 -24.49 -26.24 -10.74
C ILE A 225 -25.40 -26.35 -11.98
N ASN A 226 -26.14 -25.28 -12.27
CA ASN A 226 -27.02 -25.17 -13.43
C ASN A 226 -26.27 -25.52 -14.73
N LEU A 227 -26.59 -26.68 -15.31
CA LEU A 227 -26.02 -27.25 -16.53
C LEU A 227 -26.30 -26.39 -17.79
N THR A 228 -27.28 -25.48 -17.71
CA THR A 228 -27.63 -24.51 -18.77
C THR A 228 -26.50 -23.56 -19.16
N LYS A 229 -25.46 -23.38 -18.33
CA LYS A 229 -24.25 -22.62 -18.71
C LYS A 229 -23.31 -23.34 -19.69
N LYS A 230 -23.48 -24.65 -19.92
CA LYS A 230 -22.78 -25.33 -21.03
C LYS A 230 -23.32 -24.91 -22.40
N GLU A 231 -24.56 -24.43 -22.48
CA GLU A 231 -25.17 -23.96 -23.73
C GLU A 231 -24.68 -22.55 -24.12
N GLU A 232 -24.42 -21.65 -23.16
CA GLU A 232 -23.75 -20.36 -23.43
C GLU A 232 -22.33 -20.54 -24.01
N LEU A 233 -21.66 -21.64 -23.67
CA LEU A 233 -20.37 -22.05 -24.24
C LEU A 233 -20.48 -22.48 -25.71
N PHE A 234 -21.64 -23.00 -26.12
CA PHE A 234 -21.92 -23.38 -27.51
C PHE A 234 -22.19 -22.13 -28.37
N VAL A 235 -22.94 -21.16 -27.83
CA VAL A 235 -23.19 -19.85 -28.48
C VAL A 235 -21.91 -19.01 -28.62
N LEU A 236 -21.00 -19.08 -27.64
CA LEU A 236 -19.67 -18.47 -27.76
C LEU A 236 -18.85 -19.12 -28.89
N LYS A 237 -18.87 -20.44 -29.03
CA LYS A 237 -18.18 -21.17 -30.11
C LYS A 237 -18.65 -20.75 -31.50
N ASP A 238 -19.94 -20.49 -31.69
CA ASP A 238 -20.47 -19.93 -32.95
C ASP A 238 -20.07 -18.46 -33.16
N THR A 239 -19.88 -17.69 -32.09
CA THR A 239 -19.33 -16.32 -32.16
C THR A 239 -17.85 -16.31 -32.55
N PHE A 240 -17.11 -17.41 -32.32
CA PHE A 240 -15.72 -17.57 -32.75
C PHE A 240 -15.57 -17.76 -34.27
N ASN A 241 -16.65 -18.05 -35.00
CA ASN A 241 -16.67 -18.25 -36.46
C ASN A 241 -17.00 -16.97 -37.27
N GLN A 242 -17.11 -15.80 -36.63
CA GLN A 242 -17.37 -14.52 -37.32
C GLN A 242 -16.07 -13.76 -37.64
N SER A 243 -16.10 -12.91 -38.68
CA SER A 243 -14.96 -12.06 -39.08
C SER A 243 -14.46 -11.21 -37.90
N ARG A 244 -13.13 -10.95 -37.84
CA ARG A 244 -12.48 -10.26 -36.71
C ARG A 244 -13.18 -8.94 -36.32
N LEU A 245 -13.73 -8.21 -37.29
CA LEU A 245 -14.43 -6.95 -37.10
C LEU A 245 -15.84 -7.11 -36.52
N LYS A 246 -16.64 -8.05 -37.06
CA LYS A 246 -17.97 -8.40 -36.50
C LYS A 246 -17.86 -8.97 -35.09
N LYS A 247 -16.78 -9.72 -34.82
CA LYS A 247 -16.46 -10.27 -33.51
C LYS A 247 -16.14 -9.18 -32.48
N PHE A 248 -15.39 -8.16 -32.88
CA PHE A 248 -15.14 -6.98 -32.05
C PHE A 248 -16.47 -6.26 -31.78
N ILE A 249 -17.25 -5.96 -32.82
CA ILE A 249 -18.53 -5.26 -32.70
C ILE A 249 -19.57 -6.03 -31.87
N SER A 250 -19.65 -7.36 -31.97
CA SER A 250 -20.58 -8.18 -31.18
C SER A 250 -20.15 -8.31 -29.70
N LEU A 251 -18.84 -8.28 -29.41
CA LEU A 251 -18.31 -8.14 -28.04
C LEU A 251 -18.71 -6.78 -27.41
N TYR A 252 -18.77 -5.70 -28.21
CA TYR A 252 -19.19 -4.36 -27.76
C TYR A 252 -20.72 -4.19 -27.61
N LEU A 253 -21.53 -4.87 -28.42
CA LEU A 253 -22.97 -4.62 -28.49
C LEU A 253 -23.84 -5.53 -27.60
N ILE A 254 -23.33 -6.67 -27.14
CA ILE A 254 -24.10 -7.60 -26.29
C ILE A 254 -23.66 -7.45 -24.83
N PRO A 255 -24.44 -6.79 -23.96
CA PRO A 255 -24.07 -6.62 -22.57
C PRO A 255 -24.39 -7.91 -21.80
N ASN A 256 -23.37 -8.76 -21.61
CA ASN A 256 -23.40 -9.89 -20.69
C ASN A 256 -22.29 -9.74 -19.63
N GLU A 257 -22.37 -10.51 -18.54
CA GLU A 257 -21.43 -10.42 -17.40
C GLU A 257 -19.95 -10.57 -17.82
N PHE A 258 -19.69 -11.41 -18.84
CA PHE A 258 -18.36 -11.61 -19.41
C PHE A 258 -17.85 -10.37 -20.15
N ASN A 259 -18.65 -9.81 -21.05
CA ASN A 259 -18.30 -8.62 -21.82
C ASN A 259 -18.14 -7.41 -20.89
N ILE A 260 -18.99 -7.25 -19.86
CA ILE A 260 -18.85 -6.18 -18.86
C ILE A 260 -17.57 -6.32 -18.05
N SER A 261 -17.21 -7.54 -17.63
CA SER A 261 -15.94 -7.78 -16.95
C SER A 261 -14.75 -7.44 -17.86
N LEU A 262 -14.85 -7.74 -19.16
CA LEU A 262 -13.85 -7.38 -20.16
C LEU A 262 -13.74 -5.86 -20.36
N TRP A 263 -14.88 -5.16 -20.44
CA TRP A 263 -14.95 -3.70 -20.51
C TRP A 263 -14.27 -3.08 -19.31
N VAL A 264 -14.61 -3.54 -18.10
CA VAL A 264 -14.01 -3.08 -16.86
C VAL A 264 -12.51 -3.28 -16.88
N VAL A 265 -12.00 -4.46 -17.22
CA VAL A 265 -10.56 -4.70 -17.25
C VAL A 265 -9.87 -3.82 -18.28
N PHE A 266 -10.37 -3.76 -19.51
CA PHE A 266 -9.73 -3.01 -20.60
C PHE A 266 -9.70 -1.51 -20.32
N PHE A 267 -10.86 -0.92 -20.08
CA PHE A 267 -10.99 0.52 -19.87
C PHE A 267 -10.28 0.97 -18.59
N SER A 268 -10.40 0.20 -17.51
CA SER A 268 -9.75 0.57 -16.25
C SER A 268 -8.24 0.42 -16.32
N SER A 269 -7.71 -0.53 -17.10
CA SER A 269 -6.26 -0.63 -17.32
C SER A 269 -5.72 0.61 -18.02
N ILE A 270 -6.41 1.12 -19.05
CA ILE A 270 -6.01 2.34 -19.76
C ILE A 270 -5.89 3.53 -18.79
N VAL A 271 -6.86 3.66 -17.89
CA VAL A 271 -6.91 4.76 -16.91
C VAL A 271 -5.95 4.57 -15.74
N PHE A 272 -5.69 3.31 -15.38
CA PHE A 272 -4.80 2.97 -14.28
C PHE A 272 -3.33 3.10 -14.66
N ILE A 273 -2.94 2.84 -15.91
CA ILE A 273 -1.54 2.88 -16.36
C ILE A 273 -0.85 4.21 -15.98
N PRO A 274 -1.39 5.40 -16.27
CA PRO A 274 -0.76 6.66 -15.87
C PRO A 274 -0.60 6.79 -14.34
N GLN A 275 -1.60 6.37 -13.57
CA GLN A 275 -1.56 6.41 -12.10
C GLN A 275 -0.48 5.46 -11.56
N PHE A 276 -0.36 4.28 -12.17
CA PHE A 276 0.63 3.29 -11.80
C PHE A 276 2.05 3.75 -12.12
N VAL A 277 2.28 4.33 -13.30
CA VAL A 277 3.58 4.90 -13.67
C VAL A 277 3.98 6.04 -12.74
N TYR A 278 3.05 6.97 -12.44
CA TYR A 278 3.26 8.02 -11.44
C TYR A 278 3.66 7.43 -10.08
N THR A 279 2.91 6.43 -9.60
CA THR A 279 3.18 5.76 -8.31
C THR A 279 4.56 5.10 -8.28
N ILE A 280 5.02 4.52 -9.39
CA ILE A 280 6.38 3.97 -9.50
C ILE A 280 7.42 5.08 -9.44
N ILE A 281 7.21 6.19 -10.15
CA ILE A 281 8.19 7.29 -10.21
C ILE A 281 8.38 7.93 -8.84
N ILE A 282 7.29 8.24 -8.13
CA ILE A 282 7.34 8.87 -6.80
C ILE A 282 7.75 7.88 -5.70
N GLY A 283 7.41 6.59 -5.87
CA GLY A 283 7.66 5.54 -4.89
C GLY A 283 8.97 4.77 -5.10
N SER A 284 9.76 5.08 -6.13
CA SER A 284 11.03 4.40 -6.38
C SER A 284 12.16 5.07 -5.61
N SER A 285 12.96 4.28 -4.90
CA SER A 285 14.10 4.78 -4.12
C SER A 285 15.22 5.40 -4.97
N PHE A 286 15.21 5.19 -6.29
CA PHE A 286 16.27 5.62 -7.21
C PHE A 286 15.95 6.91 -7.99
N THR A 287 14.78 7.51 -7.77
CA THR A 287 14.37 8.73 -8.48
C THR A 287 14.69 9.98 -7.66
N ASP A 288 14.83 11.12 -8.35
CA ASP A 288 14.97 12.42 -7.71
C ASP A 288 13.77 12.77 -6.82
N ALA A 289 12.59 12.22 -7.12
CA ALA A 289 11.39 12.35 -6.31
C ALA A 289 11.58 11.75 -4.91
N ASN A 290 12.29 10.62 -4.77
CA ASN A 290 12.57 10.04 -3.46
C ASN A 290 13.57 10.89 -2.66
N ARG A 291 14.61 11.43 -3.32
CA ARG A 291 15.53 12.36 -2.67
C ARG A 291 14.78 13.61 -2.19
N PHE A 292 13.95 14.21 -3.05
CA PHE A 292 13.09 15.33 -2.70
C PHE A 292 12.19 15.00 -1.50
N PHE A 293 11.56 13.83 -1.51
CA PHE A 293 10.70 13.36 -0.43
C PHE A 293 11.44 13.27 0.90
N LEU A 294 12.61 12.63 0.91
CA LEU A 294 13.42 12.45 2.10
C LEU A 294 13.82 13.80 2.71
N PHE A 295 14.30 14.73 1.89
CA PHE A 295 14.72 16.06 2.36
C PHE A 295 13.55 17.00 2.70
N SER A 296 12.36 16.80 2.12
CA SER A 296 11.21 17.68 2.38
C SER A 296 10.40 17.26 3.59
N TYR A 297 10.23 15.95 3.80
CA TYR A 297 9.27 15.43 4.78
C TYR A 297 9.86 14.41 5.74
N PHE A 298 11.07 13.91 5.54
CA PHE A 298 11.55 12.77 6.32
C PHE A 298 12.68 13.14 7.28
N TYR A 299 13.76 13.71 6.75
CA TYR A 299 14.91 14.07 7.57
C TYR A 299 14.59 15.14 8.59
N THR A 300 13.62 16.01 8.32
CA THR A 300 13.23 17.12 9.19
C THR A 300 12.27 16.68 10.30
N HIS A 301 11.54 15.60 10.07
CA HIS A 301 10.78 14.89 11.12
C HIS A 301 11.64 13.98 11.98
N LEU A 302 12.91 13.74 11.64
CA LEU A 302 13.80 12.86 12.39
C LEU A 302 14.91 13.62 13.11
N THR A 303 15.47 14.61 12.43
CA THR A 303 16.65 15.35 12.88
C THR A 303 16.49 16.82 12.60
N ILE A 304 16.73 17.61 13.63
CA ILE A 304 16.91 19.06 13.51
C ILE A 304 18.19 19.36 12.72
N ASN A 305 19.11 18.38 12.70
CA ASN A 305 20.49 18.57 12.29
C ASN A 305 20.89 17.88 10.98
N ALA A 306 19.97 17.77 10.01
CA ALA A 306 20.36 17.32 8.69
C ALA A 306 21.23 18.39 7.99
N ILE A 307 22.45 18.00 7.62
CA ILE A 307 23.48 18.93 7.12
C ILE A 307 23.40 19.05 5.59
N ILE A 308 23.50 20.27 5.09
CA ILE A 308 23.58 20.59 3.67
C ILE A 308 25.00 20.29 3.15
N PRO A 309 25.12 19.66 1.96
CA PRO A 309 26.38 19.51 1.24
C PRO A 309 27.24 20.79 1.25
N ASP A 310 28.53 20.67 1.52
CA ASP A 310 29.54 21.74 1.59
C ASP A 310 29.41 22.73 2.77
N THR A 311 28.69 22.37 3.83
CA THR A 311 28.67 23.15 5.10
C THR A 311 29.53 22.52 6.19
N SER A 312 30.06 23.35 7.09
CA SER A 312 31.11 22.99 8.05
C SER A 312 30.62 22.75 9.47
N SER A 313 29.41 23.25 9.78
CA SER A 313 28.73 23.10 11.06
C SER A 313 27.21 23.14 10.88
N ILE A 314 26.46 22.46 11.74
CA ILE A 314 24.99 22.56 11.73
C ILE A 314 24.48 23.95 12.13
N LEU A 315 25.30 24.70 12.85
CA LEU A 315 25.00 26.08 13.23
C LEU A 315 25.20 27.05 12.05
N ASP A 316 25.72 26.57 10.92
CA ASP A 316 25.85 27.38 9.72
C ASP A 316 24.45 27.77 9.21
N LYS A 317 24.32 29.02 8.78
CA LYS A 317 23.06 29.61 8.33
C LYS A 317 22.27 28.75 7.31
N PRO A 318 22.88 28.13 6.29
CA PRO A 318 22.14 27.29 5.34
C PRO A 318 21.45 26.08 5.99
N ASN A 319 22.03 25.50 7.04
CA ASN A 319 21.44 24.39 7.78
C ASN A 319 20.24 24.86 8.63
N ILE A 320 20.37 26.00 9.29
CA ILE A 320 19.28 26.65 10.04
C ILE A 320 18.14 27.05 9.11
N ASP A 321 18.45 27.67 7.98
CA ASP A 321 17.47 28.08 6.97
C ASP A 321 16.72 26.87 6.40
N TYR A 322 17.43 25.77 6.10
CA TYR A 322 16.83 24.50 5.69
C TYR A 322 15.85 23.97 6.74
N PHE A 323 16.28 23.87 7.99
CA PHE A 323 15.44 23.37 9.08
C PHE A 323 14.18 24.23 9.28
N ASN A 324 14.33 25.55 9.35
CA ASN A 324 13.22 26.47 9.54
C ASN A 324 12.22 26.44 8.37
N MET A 325 12.71 26.33 7.14
CA MET A 325 11.88 26.23 5.94
C MET A 325 11.09 24.92 5.93
N THR A 326 11.75 23.79 6.15
CA THR A 326 11.13 22.47 6.07
C THR A 326 10.22 22.15 7.24
N MET A 327 10.40 22.76 8.41
CA MET A 327 9.40 22.72 9.49
C MET A 327 8.07 23.36 9.09
N ASN A 328 8.08 24.25 8.10
CA ASN A 328 6.88 24.90 7.54
C ASN A 328 6.47 24.28 6.19
N MET A 329 7.01 23.11 5.83
CA MET A 329 6.73 22.45 4.56
C MET A 329 5.23 22.14 4.43
N PRO A 330 4.55 22.62 3.37
CA PRO A 330 3.15 22.30 3.17
C PRO A 330 2.96 20.86 2.74
N GLY A 331 1.82 20.28 3.11
CA GLY A 331 1.41 18.95 2.67
C GLY A 331 1.96 17.81 3.53
N SER A 332 1.82 16.58 3.05
CA SER A 332 2.23 15.39 3.81
C SER A 332 2.82 14.33 2.90
N GLY A 333 3.99 13.82 3.29
CA GLY A 333 4.65 12.76 2.58
C GLY A 333 3.82 11.47 2.45
N ILE A 334 2.96 11.17 3.43
CA ILE A 334 2.11 9.97 3.37
C ILE A 334 1.14 10.03 2.18
N PHE A 335 0.56 11.21 1.91
CA PHE A 335 -0.35 11.39 0.78
C PHE A 335 0.38 11.40 -0.56
N ILE A 336 1.65 11.83 -0.59
CA ILE A 336 2.47 11.90 -1.81
C ILE A 336 3.01 10.52 -2.22
N SER A 337 3.46 9.67 -1.28
CA SER A 337 4.15 8.42 -1.62
C SER A 337 3.39 7.15 -1.22
N VAL A 338 2.88 7.09 0.01
CA VAL A 338 2.33 5.84 0.60
C VAL A 338 0.92 5.53 0.08
N VAL A 339 0.03 6.51 0.11
CA VAL A 339 -1.38 6.33 -0.26
C VAL A 339 -1.55 5.91 -1.74
N PRO A 340 -0.80 6.47 -2.71
CA PRO A 340 -0.83 6.01 -4.10
C PRO A 340 -0.39 4.55 -4.28
N ILE A 341 0.61 4.09 -3.53
CA ILE A 341 1.07 2.70 -3.56
C ILE A 341 -0.04 1.75 -3.09
N ILE A 342 -0.68 2.07 -1.96
CA ILE A 342 -1.79 1.27 -1.41
C ILE A 342 -2.97 1.24 -2.39
N SER A 343 -3.33 2.40 -2.94
CA SER A 343 -4.45 2.53 -3.89
C SER A 343 -4.19 1.73 -5.17
N SER A 344 -2.95 1.77 -5.68
CA SER A 344 -2.51 0.98 -6.81
C SER A 344 -2.59 -0.52 -6.54
N ALA A 345 -2.15 -0.97 -5.37
CA ALA A 345 -2.25 -2.38 -4.98
C ALA A 345 -3.70 -2.88 -4.92
N LEU A 346 -4.63 -2.04 -4.42
CA LEU A 346 -6.05 -2.37 -4.37
C LEU A 346 -6.69 -2.44 -5.76
N ILE A 347 -6.40 -1.50 -6.67
CA ILE A 347 -6.87 -1.58 -8.06
C ILE A 347 -6.36 -2.84 -8.72
N ILE A 348 -5.06 -3.13 -8.62
CA ILE A 348 -4.44 -4.32 -9.22
C ILE A 348 -5.14 -5.58 -8.69
N SER A 349 -5.37 -5.67 -7.38
CA SER A 349 -6.11 -6.78 -6.76
C SER A 349 -7.50 -6.98 -7.36
N MET A 350 -8.23 -5.88 -7.57
CA MET A 350 -9.58 -5.94 -8.14
C MET A 350 -9.56 -6.29 -9.63
N LEU A 351 -8.63 -5.75 -10.42
CA LEU A 351 -8.43 -6.11 -11.83
C LEU A 351 -8.10 -7.60 -11.98
N PHE A 352 -7.26 -8.14 -11.09
CA PHE A 352 -7.02 -9.58 -11.02
C PHE A 352 -8.28 -10.36 -10.68
N ALA A 353 -9.09 -9.88 -9.74
CA ALA A 353 -10.36 -10.51 -9.40
C ALA A 353 -11.34 -10.51 -10.59
N PHE A 354 -11.45 -9.43 -11.38
CA PHE A 354 -12.25 -9.41 -12.62
C PHE A 354 -11.71 -10.36 -13.67
N THR A 355 -10.39 -10.36 -13.87
CA THR A 355 -9.72 -11.27 -14.81
C THR A 355 -9.99 -12.73 -14.40
N PHE A 356 -9.97 -13.02 -13.10
CA PHE A 356 -10.31 -14.33 -12.57
C PHE A 356 -11.78 -14.70 -12.83
N VAL A 357 -12.73 -13.79 -12.60
CA VAL A 357 -14.15 -14.00 -12.93
C VAL A 357 -14.33 -14.29 -14.43
N MET A 358 -13.61 -13.59 -15.31
CA MET A 358 -13.63 -13.85 -16.75
C MET A 358 -13.10 -15.23 -17.12
N LEU A 359 -11.94 -15.62 -16.58
CA LEU A 359 -11.26 -16.86 -16.95
C LEU A 359 -11.93 -18.10 -16.34
N LYS A 360 -12.47 -17.99 -15.12
CA LYS A 360 -13.02 -19.14 -14.37
C LYS A 360 -14.54 -19.20 -14.38
N LYS A 361 -15.23 -18.14 -14.79
CA LYS A 361 -16.70 -18.05 -14.88
C LYS A 361 -17.40 -18.66 -13.66
N PRO A 362 -17.06 -18.23 -12.44
CA PRO A 362 -17.68 -18.80 -11.25
C PRO A 362 -19.20 -18.56 -11.23
N ASN A 363 -19.93 -19.35 -10.45
CA ASN A 363 -21.37 -19.19 -10.26
C ASN A 363 -21.70 -18.02 -9.34
N LEU A 364 -21.28 -16.81 -9.72
CA LEU A 364 -21.69 -15.59 -9.04
C LEU A 364 -23.20 -15.37 -9.20
N THR A 365 -23.88 -15.10 -8.09
CA THR A 365 -25.25 -14.60 -8.13
C THR A 365 -25.28 -13.20 -8.73
N LYS A 366 -26.39 -12.79 -9.35
CA LYS A 366 -26.57 -11.40 -9.85
C LYS A 366 -26.24 -10.34 -8.80
N LYS A 367 -26.66 -10.55 -7.55
CA LYS A 367 -26.34 -9.67 -6.42
C LYS A 367 -24.84 -9.67 -6.10
N GLY A 368 -24.18 -10.82 -6.18
CA GLY A 368 -22.73 -10.93 -6.01
C GLY A 368 -21.94 -10.20 -7.10
N PHE A 369 -22.35 -10.32 -8.36
CA PHE A 369 -21.75 -9.58 -9.48
C PHE A 369 -21.93 -8.07 -9.33
N ILE A 370 -23.14 -7.60 -8.98
CA ILE A 370 -23.41 -6.18 -8.71
C ILE A 370 -22.56 -5.67 -7.55
N SER A 371 -22.48 -6.42 -6.44
CA SER A 371 -21.65 -6.02 -5.29
C SER A 371 -20.17 -5.92 -5.67
N PHE A 372 -19.65 -6.91 -6.39
CA PHE A 372 -18.26 -6.92 -6.85
C PHE A 372 -17.96 -5.72 -7.77
N TYR A 373 -18.89 -5.39 -8.66
CA TYR A 373 -18.81 -4.24 -9.55
C TYR A 373 -18.90 -2.89 -8.82
N VAL A 374 -19.83 -2.74 -7.87
CA VAL A 374 -19.93 -1.51 -7.06
C VAL A 374 -18.69 -1.31 -6.20
N SER A 375 -18.16 -2.37 -5.59
CA SER A 375 -16.89 -2.30 -4.86
C SER A 375 -15.74 -1.84 -5.75
N PHE A 376 -15.72 -2.27 -7.01
CA PHE A 376 -14.72 -1.81 -7.98
C PHE A 376 -14.82 -0.33 -8.29
N LEU A 377 -16.04 0.18 -8.52
CA LEU A 377 -16.26 1.61 -8.75
C LEU A 377 -15.81 2.45 -7.54
N ILE A 378 -16.11 1.99 -6.32
CA ILE A 378 -15.67 2.65 -5.08
C ILE A 378 -14.14 2.67 -4.99
N VAL A 379 -13.48 1.52 -5.22
CA VAL A 379 -12.01 1.43 -5.17
C VAL A 379 -11.36 2.30 -6.24
N THR A 380 -11.88 2.27 -7.46
CA THR A 380 -11.36 3.07 -8.58
C THR A 380 -11.56 4.56 -8.35
N GLY A 381 -12.77 4.96 -7.91
CA GLY A 381 -13.07 6.35 -7.58
C GLY A 381 -12.18 6.87 -6.45
N ASN A 382 -12.03 6.10 -5.36
CA ASN A 382 -11.13 6.48 -4.26
C ASN A 382 -9.67 6.57 -4.70
N SER A 383 -9.17 5.61 -5.47
CA SER A 383 -7.79 5.65 -5.98
C SER A 383 -7.54 6.88 -6.85
N ILE A 384 -8.53 7.27 -7.67
CA ILE A 384 -8.45 8.47 -8.50
C ILE A 384 -8.37 9.71 -7.61
N VAL A 385 -9.27 9.85 -6.63
CA VAL A 385 -9.21 10.95 -5.67
C VAL A 385 -7.84 11.01 -4.98
N MET A 386 -7.32 9.87 -4.53
CA MET A 386 -6.03 9.80 -3.86
C MET A 386 -4.85 10.14 -4.77
N PHE A 387 -4.88 9.71 -6.03
CA PHE A 387 -3.89 10.10 -7.03
C PHE A 387 -3.85 11.62 -7.24
N LEU A 388 -5.02 12.25 -7.31
CA LEU A 388 -5.13 13.69 -7.52
C LEU A 388 -4.71 14.49 -6.30
N VAL A 389 -5.07 14.03 -5.10
CA VAL A 389 -4.58 14.59 -3.84
C VAL A 389 -3.06 14.47 -3.77
N SER A 390 -2.50 13.30 -4.08
CA SER A 390 -1.05 13.09 -4.12
C SER A 390 -0.34 14.07 -5.04
N GLN A 391 -0.87 14.28 -6.25
CA GLN A 391 -0.30 15.24 -7.19
C GLN A 391 -0.43 16.68 -6.72
N TYR A 392 -1.58 17.04 -6.16
CA TYR A 392 -1.81 18.37 -5.62
C TYR A 392 -0.85 18.69 -4.45
N GLU A 393 -0.64 17.74 -3.54
CA GLU A 393 0.32 17.89 -2.44
C GLU A 393 1.77 17.97 -2.96
N LEU A 394 2.13 17.18 -3.97
CA LEU A 394 3.45 17.26 -4.61
C LEU A 394 3.69 18.61 -5.29
N THR A 395 2.68 19.15 -5.99
CA THR A 395 2.76 20.46 -6.65
C THR A 395 2.98 21.57 -5.62
N LYS A 396 2.20 21.60 -4.54
CA LYS A 396 2.43 22.54 -3.43
C LYS A 396 3.84 22.46 -2.87
N ALA A 397 4.35 21.24 -2.71
CA ALA A 397 5.68 21.00 -2.19
C ALA A 397 6.75 21.61 -3.12
N VAL A 398 6.68 21.30 -4.42
CA VAL A 398 7.61 21.82 -5.43
C VAL A 398 7.53 23.35 -5.52
N ASP A 399 6.32 23.91 -5.56
CA ASP A 399 6.09 25.36 -5.60
C ASP A 399 6.65 26.05 -4.36
N TYR A 400 6.52 25.41 -3.19
CA TYR A 400 7.05 25.94 -1.95
C TYR A 400 8.59 26.00 -1.96
N TRP A 401 9.27 24.96 -2.45
CA TRP A 401 10.73 24.99 -2.65
C TRP A 401 11.13 26.07 -3.66
N ASN A 402 10.43 26.18 -4.78
CA ASN A 402 10.73 27.14 -5.83
C ASN A 402 10.43 28.60 -5.45
N SER A 403 9.56 28.84 -4.46
CA SER A 403 9.21 30.19 -3.98
C SER A 403 10.18 30.74 -2.93
N GLN A 404 11.14 29.93 -2.46
CA GLN A 404 12.16 30.39 -1.51
C GLN A 404 13.09 31.46 -2.12
N SER A 405 13.77 32.20 -1.26
CA SER A 405 14.70 33.27 -1.68
C SER A 405 15.84 32.73 -2.56
N GLU A 406 16.39 33.56 -3.43
CA GLU A 406 17.54 33.19 -4.27
C GLU A 406 18.76 32.75 -3.44
N ASN A 407 18.98 33.36 -2.28
CA ASN A 407 20.03 32.93 -1.35
C ASN A 407 19.80 31.48 -0.88
N PHE A 408 18.57 31.13 -0.52
CA PHE A 408 18.24 29.76 -0.13
C PHE A 408 18.42 28.77 -1.29
N LYS A 409 18.02 29.16 -2.50
CA LYS A 409 18.20 28.32 -3.69
C LYS A 409 19.68 28.02 -3.96
N GLU A 410 20.55 29.02 -3.89
CA GLU A 410 21.99 28.83 -4.13
C GLU A 410 22.70 28.08 -2.98
N THR A 411 22.32 28.34 -1.73
CA THR A 411 23.04 27.79 -0.56
C THR A 411 22.48 26.47 -0.02
N VAL A 412 21.24 26.11 -0.36
CA VAL A 412 20.57 24.89 0.12
C VAL A 412 20.12 24.00 -1.04
N MET A 413 19.32 24.54 -1.97
CA MET A 413 18.75 23.70 -3.05
C MET A 413 19.80 23.18 -4.01
N LYS A 414 20.74 24.04 -4.44
CA LYS A 414 21.78 23.65 -5.38
C LYS A 414 22.74 22.59 -4.81
N PRO A 415 23.22 22.69 -3.57
CA PRO A 415 23.98 21.59 -2.96
C PRO A 415 23.18 20.28 -2.81
N LEU A 416 21.90 20.36 -2.42
CA LEU A 416 21.06 19.17 -2.21
C LEU A 416 20.61 18.49 -3.51
N PHE A 417 20.14 19.28 -4.47
CA PHE A 417 19.43 18.82 -5.66
C PHE A 417 20.20 19.03 -6.97
N LYS A 418 21.32 19.78 -6.93
CA LYS A 418 22.10 20.20 -8.11
C LYS A 418 21.38 21.19 -9.03
N THR A 419 20.34 21.84 -8.52
CA THR A 419 19.55 22.83 -9.25
C THR A 419 19.00 23.89 -8.29
N THR A 420 18.75 25.10 -8.80
CA THR A 420 18.05 26.18 -8.10
C THR A 420 16.55 26.20 -8.40
N HIS A 421 16.09 25.35 -9.32
CA HIS A 421 14.70 25.19 -9.68
C HIS A 421 14.35 23.70 -9.77
N LEU A 422 13.31 23.29 -9.04
CA LEU A 422 12.79 21.93 -9.10
C LEU A 422 11.71 21.84 -10.17
N ASP A 423 11.95 20.99 -11.15
CA ASP A 423 10.92 20.60 -12.10
C ASP A 423 9.92 19.65 -11.44
N TYR A 424 8.68 19.67 -11.93
CA TYR A 424 7.67 18.71 -11.49
C TYR A 424 8.05 17.30 -11.92
N PHE A 425 7.93 16.34 -11.00
CA PHE A 425 8.24 14.93 -11.26
C PHE A 425 7.22 14.22 -12.16
N TRP A 426 6.12 14.88 -12.53
CA TRP A 426 5.07 14.28 -13.35
C TRP A 426 4.29 15.29 -14.21
N LEU A 427 3.25 15.93 -13.66
CA LEU A 427 2.34 16.84 -14.39
C LEU A 427 2.19 18.17 -13.66
N GLN A 428 2.04 19.25 -14.43
CA GLN A 428 1.84 20.62 -13.96
C GLN A 428 0.35 20.95 -13.77
N GLY A 429 0.03 22.01 -13.03
CA GLY A 429 -1.35 22.33 -12.58
C GLY A 429 -2.45 22.25 -13.66
N ASN A 430 -2.23 22.75 -14.88
CA ASN A 430 -3.23 22.67 -15.96
C ASN A 430 -3.41 21.25 -16.49
N GLU A 431 -2.34 20.46 -16.49
CA GLU A 431 -2.36 19.06 -16.91
C GLU A 431 -3.03 18.17 -15.85
N LEU A 432 -2.91 18.55 -14.56
CA LEU A 432 -3.66 17.95 -13.46
C LEU A 432 -5.17 18.18 -13.64
N LEU A 433 -5.60 19.39 -14.00
CA LEU A 433 -7.00 19.70 -14.32
C LEU A 433 -7.49 18.94 -15.55
N ALA A 434 -6.67 18.83 -16.59
CA ALA A 434 -7.03 18.04 -17.78
C ALA A 434 -7.17 16.54 -17.45
N SER A 435 -6.23 16.00 -16.65
CA SER A 435 -6.28 14.63 -16.14
C SER A 435 -7.54 14.39 -15.32
N ASN A 436 -7.88 15.31 -14.42
CA ASN A 436 -9.13 15.30 -13.64
C ASN A 436 -10.38 15.19 -14.51
N ILE A 437 -10.47 16.02 -15.56
CA ILE A 437 -11.62 16.06 -16.46
C ILE A 437 -11.72 14.74 -17.24
N LEU A 438 -10.60 14.25 -17.80
CA LEU A 438 -10.55 12.97 -18.51
C LEU A 438 -10.94 11.79 -17.60
N LEU A 439 -10.44 11.78 -16.37
CA LEU A 439 -10.73 10.76 -15.34
C LEU A 439 -12.20 10.80 -14.89
N SER A 440 -12.75 11.98 -14.66
CA SER A 440 -14.17 12.16 -14.27
C SER A 440 -15.12 11.75 -15.39
N ALA A 441 -14.82 12.15 -16.64
CA ALA A 441 -15.56 11.71 -17.81
C ALA A 441 -15.55 10.18 -17.93
N PHE A 442 -14.41 9.56 -17.67
CA PHE A 442 -14.27 8.10 -17.67
C PHE A 442 -15.12 7.40 -16.61
N ILE A 443 -15.08 7.84 -15.34
CA ILE A 443 -15.94 7.28 -14.28
C ILE A 443 -17.41 7.44 -14.66
N THR A 444 -17.77 8.59 -15.23
CA THR A 444 -19.13 8.88 -15.68
C THR A 444 -19.57 7.88 -16.76
N VAL A 445 -18.72 7.62 -17.75
CA VAL A 445 -18.99 6.63 -18.80
C VAL A 445 -19.13 5.21 -18.22
N LEU A 446 -18.22 4.77 -17.34
CA LEU A 446 -18.33 3.48 -16.67
C LEU A 446 -19.61 3.37 -15.84
N SER A 447 -19.98 4.45 -15.14
CA SER A 447 -21.20 4.51 -14.33
C SER A 447 -22.45 4.46 -15.22
N ILE A 448 -22.48 5.15 -16.36
CA ILE A 448 -23.58 5.08 -17.32
C ILE A 448 -23.73 3.66 -17.88
N ILE A 449 -22.62 3.01 -18.25
CA ILE A 449 -22.61 1.60 -18.68
C ILE A 449 -23.18 0.70 -17.57
N ALA A 450 -22.81 0.95 -16.31
CA ALA A 450 -23.33 0.22 -15.16
C ALA A 450 -24.83 0.41 -14.96
N PHE A 451 -25.30 1.66 -14.93
CA PHE A 451 -26.70 2.00 -14.72
C PHE A 451 -27.59 1.46 -15.83
N SER A 452 -27.16 1.60 -17.09
CA SER A 452 -27.80 1.00 -18.26
C SER A 452 -28.03 -0.51 -18.07
N HIS A 453 -27.03 -1.22 -17.56
CA HIS A 453 -27.12 -2.66 -17.36
C HIS A 453 -27.98 -3.06 -16.16
N ILE A 454 -27.81 -2.39 -15.01
CA ILE A 454 -28.65 -2.63 -13.82
C ILE A 454 -30.12 -2.38 -14.16
N SER A 455 -30.41 -1.33 -14.92
CA SER A 455 -31.77 -0.99 -15.37
C SER A 455 -32.35 -2.06 -16.30
N LYS A 456 -31.59 -2.55 -17.30
CA LYS A 456 -32.01 -3.66 -18.17
C LYS A 456 -32.27 -4.96 -17.41
N ILE A 457 -31.48 -5.28 -16.39
CA ILE A 457 -31.73 -6.44 -15.53
C ILE A 457 -33.05 -6.28 -14.77
N LYS A 458 -33.35 -5.07 -14.28
CA LYS A 458 -34.58 -4.77 -13.55
C LYS A 458 -35.81 -4.86 -14.45
N SER A 459 -35.74 -4.35 -15.69
CA SER A 459 -36.87 -4.43 -16.64
C SER A 459 -37.18 -5.86 -17.06
N ASN A 460 -36.15 -6.69 -17.29
CA ASN A 460 -36.32 -8.11 -17.67
C ASN A 460 -36.85 -8.98 -16.51
N HIS A 461 -36.72 -8.54 -15.26
CA HIS A 461 -37.33 -9.21 -14.12
C HIS A 461 -38.83 -8.89 -14.01
N ILE A 462 -39.20 -7.63 -14.25
CA ILE A 462 -40.60 -7.17 -14.24
C ILE A 462 -41.39 -7.79 -15.39
N SER A 463 -40.81 -7.88 -16.59
CA SER A 463 -41.48 -8.51 -17.73
C SER A 463 -41.72 -10.01 -17.53
N ASN A 464 -40.76 -10.74 -16.93
CA ASN A 464 -40.90 -12.16 -16.64
C ASN A 464 -41.92 -12.44 -15.51
N GLU A 465 -42.06 -11.55 -14.53
CA GLU A 465 -43.12 -11.65 -13.52
C GLU A 465 -44.50 -11.35 -14.09
N GLN A 466 -44.64 -10.37 -14.99
CA GLN A 466 -45.89 -10.08 -15.71
C GLN A 466 -46.31 -11.22 -16.65
N ILE A 467 -45.37 -11.88 -17.32
CA ILE A 467 -45.67 -13.05 -18.15
C ILE A 467 -46.12 -14.24 -17.28
N LYS A 468 -45.51 -14.45 -16.10
CA LYS A 468 -45.93 -15.49 -15.15
C LYS A 468 -47.27 -15.19 -14.47
N SER A 469 -47.66 -13.92 -14.28
CA SER A 469 -48.98 -13.56 -13.76
C SER A 469 -50.07 -13.74 -14.83
N ASN A 470 -49.78 -13.43 -16.10
CA ASN A 470 -50.72 -13.61 -17.20
C ASN A 470 -50.92 -15.08 -17.61
N LEU A 471 -49.98 -15.97 -17.30
CA LEU A 471 -50.13 -17.43 -17.47
C LEU A 471 -50.88 -18.12 -16.33
N LYS A 472 -51.29 -17.38 -15.29
CA LYS A 472 -52.09 -17.89 -14.16
C LYS A 472 -53.56 -17.42 -14.18
N CYS A 473 -53.98 -16.73 -15.24
CA CYS A 473 -55.38 -16.38 -15.47
C CYS A 473 -56.01 -17.34 -16.46
#